data_AF-A0A7I9WR31-F1
#
_entry.id   AF-A0A7I9WR31-F1
#
_cell.length_a   1.000
_cell.length_b   1.000
_cell.length_c   1.000
_cell.angle_alpha   90.00
_cell.angle_beta   90.00
_cell.angle_gamma   90.00
#
_symmetry.space_group_name_H-M   'P 1'
#
loop_
_entity.id
_entity.type
_entity.pdbx_description
1 polymer ?
#
loop_
_entity_poly.entity_id
_entity_poly.type
_entity_poly.pdbx_seq_one_letter_code
_entity_poly.pdbx_strand_id
1 'polypeptide(L)'
;MRPGHIHVAVPDHHLLADGDRVVLSQGPTENGHRPALNALFRSVAVAFAERSVGVLLSGVLDDGVPGLGAIRARGGVTAVQHPGDALFAAMPCHALEAGVVDHRVTAAGVGRLLAELAQRRVEVAPREPDRRMELENRIAMSSHYVEAAQANTLGKQSGFVCPDCNGSLMEVRGSGFRCRVGHVWTGEALAQARTDEVSRAMWIALRSLAEKAKLCRKLAAAVTPGALLDR
;
A
#
# COMPACT_ATOMS: atom_id res chain seq x y z
N MET A 1 -11.34 19.70 -4.31
CA MET A 1 -11.66 18.91 -5.52
C MET A 1 -12.58 19.75 -6.38
N ARG A 2 -12.33 19.79 -7.69
CA ARG A 2 -13.14 20.53 -8.65
C ARG A 2 -13.48 19.61 -9.82
N PRO A 3 -14.70 19.70 -10.40
CA PRO A 3 -15.01 18.97 -11.63
C PRO A 3 -14.02 19.28 -12.76
N GLY A 4 -13.73 18.29 -13.60
CA GLY A 4 -12.80 18.46 -14.73
C GLY A 4 -11.31 18.41 -14.37
N HIS A 5 -10.96 18.06 -13.12
CA HIS A 5 -9.57 17.89 -12.69
C HIS A 5 -9.25 16.43 -12.37
N ILE A 6 -8.05 16.00 -12.77
CA ILE A 6 -7.46 14.71 -12.38
C ILE A 6 -6.33 15.02 -11.39
N HIS A 7 -6.40 14.41 -10.21
CA HIS A 7 -5.36 14.52 -9.19
C HIS A 7 -4.54 13.23 -9.19
N VAL A 8 -3.21 13.37 -9.28
CA VAL A 8 -2.27 12.25 -9.31
C VAL A 8 -1.45 12.27 -8.03
N ALA A 9 -1.28 11.11 -7.41
CA ALA A 9 -0.48 10.97 -6.20
C ALA A 9 0.99 11.29 -6.49
N VAL A 10 1.67 11.90 -5.52
CA VAL A 10 3.12 12.13 -5.59
C VAL A 10 3.86 11.08 -4.77
N PRO A 11 5.11 10.75 -5.12
CA PRO A 11 5.90 9.80 -4.34
C PRO A 11 5.99 10.20 -2.86
N ASP A 12 6.06 9.19 -1.99
CA ASP A 12 6.21 9.33 -0.54
C ASP A 12 5.08 10.11 0.17
N HIS A 13 3.94 10.31 -0.49
CA HIS A 13 2.75 10.89 0.12
C HIS A 13 1.51 10.06 -0.21
N HIS A 14 0.68 9.77 0.78
CA HIS A 14 -0.69 9.32 0.52
C HIS A 14 -1.49 10.48 -0.08
N LEU A 15 -2.21 10.19 -1.16
CA LEU A 15 -3.25 11.06 -1.71
C LEU A 15 -4.59 10.65 -1.09
N LEU A 16 -5.21 11.53 -0.32
CA LEU A 16 -6.40 11.23 0.47
C LEU A 16 -7.52 12.23 0.18
N ALA A 17 -8.76 11.81 0.40
CA ALA A 17 -9.96 12.65 0.36
C ALA A 17 -10.39 13.03 1.78
N ASP A 18 -10.59 14.33 2.01
CA ASP A 18 -11.20 14.86 3.23
C ASP A 18 -12.34 15.83 2.85
N GLY A 19 -13.57 15.31 2.87
CA GLY A 19 -14.72 16.01 2.31
C GLY A 19 -14.46 16.41 0.84
N ASP A 20 -14.58 17.70 0.54
CA ASP A 20 -14.31 18.24 -0.79
C ASP A 20 -12.83 18.56 -1.04
N ARG A 21 -11.91 18.20 -0.15
CA ARG A 21 -10.47 18.52 -0.26
C ARG A 21 -9.63 17.29 -0.58
N VAL A 22 -8.52 17.54 -1.27
CA VAL A 22 -7.46 16.55 -1.45
C VAL A 22 -6.37 16.86 -0.43
N VAL A 23 -5.95 15.85 0.31
CA VAL A 23 -4.92 15.95 1.35
C VAL A 23 -3.74 15.09 0.94
N LEU A 24 -2.52 15.63 1.09
CA LEU A 24 -1.29 14.87 1.02
C LEU A 24 -0.81 14.58 2.44
N SER A 25 -0.50 13.32 2.73
CA SER A 25 -0.07 12.89 4.06
C SER A 25 1.19 12.02 3.99
N GLN A 26 2.11 12.26 4.93
CA GLN A 26 3.26 11.39 5.19
C GLN A 26 2.97 10.40 6.34
N GLY A 27 1.69 10.10 6.57
CA GLY A 27 1.25 9.07 7.51
C GLY A 27 1.85 7.68 7.22
N PRO A 28 1.68 6.74 8.15
CA PRO A 28 2.29 5.41 8.05
C PRO A 28 1.91 4.72 6.73
N THR A 29 2.89 4.08 6.08
CA THR A 29 2.69 3.18 4.94
C THR A 29 1.64 2.09 5.22
N GLU A 30 1.00 1.62 4.15
CA GLU A 30 0.18 0.40 4.14
C GLU A 30 0.82 -0.59 3.17
N ASN A 31 1.09 -1.81 3.63
CA ASN A 31 1.80 -2.86 2.88
C ASN A 31 3.16 -2.40 2.33
N GLY A 32 3.84 -1.48 3.01
CA GLY A 32 5.11 -0.89 2.56
C GLY A 32 4.96 0.13 1.44
N HIS A 33 3.73 0.62 1.19
CA HIS A 33 3.45 1.57 0.12
C HIS A 33 2.98 2.93 0.64
N ARG A 34 3.50 3.98 0.01
CA ARG A 34 3.07 5.36 0.14
C ARG A 34 3.41 6.09 -1.18
N PRO A 35 2.42 6.40 -2.03
CA PRO A 35 0.97 6.25 -1.83
C PRO A 35 0.51 4.79 -1.79
N ALA A 36 -0.57 4.53 -1.04
CA ALA A 36 -1.27 3.25 -0.99
C ALA A 36 -2.71 3.40 -1.49
N LEU A 37 -3.17 2.46 -2.33
CA LEU A 37 -4.53 2.48 -2.89
C LEU A 37 -5.59 2.25 -1.82
N ASN A 38 -5.30 1.36 -0.86
CA ASN A 38 -6.17 1.12 0.29
C ASN A 38 -6.46 2.39 1.09
N ALA A 39 -5.45 3.23 1.31
CA ALA A 39 -5.60 4.51 2.01
C ALA A 39 -6.48 5.48 1.21
N LEU A 40 -6.22 5.62 -0.10
CA LEU A 40 -7.01 6.47 -0.99
C LEU A 40 -8.48 6.05 -1.01
N PHE A 41 -8.77 4.79 -1.33
CA PHE A 41 -10.14 4.29 -1.43
C PHE A 41 -10.88 4.37 -0.11
N ARG A 42 -10.22 4.07 1.02
CA ARG A 42 -10.81 4.22 2.34
C ARG A 42 -11.18 5.67 2.63
N SER A 43 -10.30 6.63 2.34
CA SER A 43 -10.59 8.05 2.54
C SER A 43 -11.76 8.54 1.68
N VAL A 44 -11.84 8.07 0.42
CA VAL A 44 -12.95 8.35 -0.50
C VAL A 44 -14.26 7.74 0.01
N ALA A 45 -14.23 6.50 0.52
CA ALA A 45 -15.41 5.84 1.09
C ALA A 45 -15.93 6.60 2.32
N VAL A 46 -15.03 7.06 3.20
CA VAL A 46 -15.38 7.85 4.38
C VAL A 46 -15.94 9.23 3.99
N ALA A 47 -15.35 9.90 2.99
CA ALA A 47 -15.74 11.24 2.59
C ALA A 47 -17.03 11.29 1.76
N PHE A 48 -17.29 10.30 0.90
CA PHE A 48 -18.35 10.36 -0.10
C PHE A 48 -19.39 9.25 -0.04
N ALA A 49 -19.12 8.16 0.70
CA ALA A 49 -20.04 7.03 0.87
C ALA A 49 -20.67 6.56 -0.47
N GLU A 50 -22.00 6.58 -0.61
CA GLU A 50 -22.72 6.11 -1.80
C GLU A 50 -22.40 6.91 -3.08
N ARG A 51 -21.81 8.11 -2.94
CA ARG A 51 -21.37 8.94 -4.06
C ARG A 51 -19.98 8.57 -4.56
N SER A 52 -19.30 7.61 -3.93
CA SER A 52 -17.98 7.16 -4.35
C SER A 52 -18.06 6.10 -5.46
N VAL A 53 -17.10 6.18 -6.38
CA VAL A 53 -16.83 5.14 -7.37
C VAL A 53 -15.36 4.76 -7.25
N GLY A 54 -15.08 3.49 -6.96
CA GLY A 54 -13.73 2.93 -6.94
C GLY A 54 -13.46 2.13 -8.20
N VAL A 55 -12.34 2.38 -8.87
CA VAL A 55 -11.90 1.61 -10.04
C VAL A 55 -10.51 1.07 -9.80
N LEU A 56 -10.33 -0.25 -9.82
CA LEU A 56 -9.04 -0.92 -9.69
C LEU A 56 -8.59 -1.48 -11.04
N LEU A 57 -7.39 -1.08 -11.48
CA LEU A 57 -6.86 -1.43 -12.80
C LEU A 57 -5.79 -2.54 -12.69
N SER A 58 -5.11 -2.81 -13.80
CA SER A 58 -3.96 -3.71 -13.88
C SER A 58 -2.93 -3.42 -12.78
N GLY A 59 -2.48 -4.48 -12.10
CA GLY A 59 -1.51 -4.39 -11.02
C GLY A 59 -1.14 -5.75 -10.44
N VAL A 60 -0.16 -5.74 -9.53
CA VAL A 60 0.30 -6.91 -8.77
C VAL A 60 -0.13 -6.78 -7.31
N LEU A 61 -0.10 -7.88 -6.55
CA LEU A 61 -0.49 -7.93 -5.14
C LEU A 61 -1.98 -7.57 -4.91
N ASP A 62 -2.31 -7.12 -3.71
CA ASP A 62 -3.67 -6.92 -3.20
C ASP A 62 -3.92 -5.48 -2.71
N ASP A 63 -2.97 -4.54 -2.90
CA ASP A 63 -3.20 -3.13 -2.56
C ASP A 63 -4.35 -2.56 -3.40
N GLY A 64 -5.37 -2.05 -2.72
CA GLY A 64 -6.62 -1.57 -3.32
C GLY A 64 -7.79 -2.55 -3.21
N VAL A 65 -7.57 -3.85 -2.97
CA VAL A 65 -8.68 -4.83 -2.82
C VAL A 65 -9.48 -4.57 -1.54
N PRO A 66 -8.86 -4.49 -0.34
CA PRO A 66 -9.56 -4.03 0.87
C PRO A 66 -10.18 -2.63 0.72
N GLY A 67 -9.49 -1.74 0.02
CA GLY A 67 -9.97 -0.38 -0.27
C GLY A 67 -11.25 -0.35 -1.10
N LEU A 68 -11.35 -1.17 -2.15
CA LEU A 68 -12.60 -1.35 -2.90
C LEU A 68 -13.71 -1.91 -2.01
N GLY A 69 -13.37 -2.87 -1.16
CA GLY A 69 -14.29 -3.39 -0.14
C GLY A 69 -14.84 -2.29 0.77
N ALA A 70 -14.01 -1.32 1.16
CA ALA A 70 -14.44 -0.18 1.97
C ALA A 70 -15.43 0.73 1.23
N ILE A 71 -15.19 1.02 -0.06
CA ILE A 71 -16.13 1.77 -0.92
C ILE A 71 -17.47 1.04 -0.99
N ARG A 72 -17.46 -0.27 -1.29
CA ARG A 72 -18.67 -1.09 -1.37
C ARG A 72 -19.43 -1.17 -0.04
N ALA A 73 -18.71 -1.31 1.08
CA ALA A 73 -19.32 -1.36 2.42
C ALA A 73 -20.06 -0.06 2.78
N ARG A 74 -19.61 1.08 2.24
CA ARG A 74 -20.25 2.39 2.35
C ARG A 74 -21.27 2.67 1.23
N GLY A 75 -21.61 1.67 0.41
CA GLY A 75 -22.63 1.77 -0.63
C GLY A 75 -22.17 2.46 -1.93
N GLY A 76 -20.87 2.75 -2.05
CA GLY A 76 -20.28 3.20 -3.31
C GLY A 76 -20.23 2.09 -4.35
N VAL A 77 -19.95 2.47 -5.60
CA VAL A 77 -19.84 1.53 -6.72
C VAL A 77 -18.40 1.12 -6.95
N THR A 78 -18.17 -0.14 -7.22
CA THR A 78 -16.83 -0.72 -7.42
C THR A 78 -16.70 -1.33 -8.81
N ALA A 79 -15.58 -1.05 -9.46
CA ALA A 79 -15.27 -1.60 -10.77
C ALA A 79 -13.82 -2.08 -10.83
N VAL A 80 -13.58 -3.07 -11.68
CA VAL A 80 -12.23 -3.56 -11.98
C VAL A 80 -11.99 -3.66 -13.48
N GLN A 81 -10.73 -3.50 -13.88
CA GLN A 81 -10.31 -3.83 -15.23
C GLN A 81 -10.52 -5.33 -15.49
N HIS A 82 -11.01 -5.68 -16.67
CA HIS A 82 -11.17 -7.05 -17.10
C HIS A 82 -9.81 -7.77 -17.10
N PRO A 83 -9.65 -8.92 -16.41
CA PRO A 83 -8.34 -9.59 -16.29
C PRO A 83 -7.69 -9.92 -17.64
N GLY A 84 -8.48 -10.29 -18.65
CA GLY A 84 -7.99 -10.56 -20.00
C GLY A 84 -7.49 -9.34 -20.79
N ASP A 85 -7.69 -8.13 -20.27
CA ASP A 85 -7.21 -6.86 -20.84
C ASP A 85 -6.13 -6.22 -19.94
N ALA A 86 -5.88 -6.77 -18.76
CA ALA A 86 -4.88 -6.27 -17.82
C ALA A 86 -3.49 -6.80 -18.16
N LEU A 87 -2.48 -5.92 -18.17
CA LEU A 87 -1.08 -6.33 -18.32
C LEU A 87 -0.62 -7.19 -17.14
N PHE A 88 -1.09 -6.84 -15.94
CA PHE A 88 -0.91 -7.60 -14.71
C PHE A 88 -2.30 -7.88 -14.13
N ALA A 89 -2.77 -9.11 -14.32
CA ALA A 89 -4.13 -9.51 -13.97
C ALA A 89 -4.32 -9.89 -12.50
N ALA A 90 -3.25 -10.04 -11.71
CA ALA A 90 -3.32 -10.53 -10.34
C ALA A 90 -4.24 -9.67 -9.45
N MET A 91 -4.02 -8.35 -9.42
CA MET A 91 -4.82 -7.45 -8.58
C MET A 91 -6.32 -7.42 -8.99
N PRO A 92 -6.69 -7.30 -10.28
CA PRO A 92 -8.09 -7.48 -10.69
C PRO A 92 -8.71 -8.84 -10.33
N CYS A 93 -7.95 -9.94 -10.45
CA CYS A 93 -8.42 -11.27 -10.06
C CYS A 93 -8.70 -11.34 -8.56
N HIS A 94 -7.78 -10.86 -7.72
CA HIS A 94 -7.96 -10.82 -6.27
C HIS A 94 -9.20 -10.02 -5.86
N ALA A 95 -9.48 -8.89 -6.52
CA ALA A 95 -10.70 -8.13 -6.26
C ALA A 95 -11.98 -8.91 -6.60
N LEU A 96 -11.99 -9.62 -7.73
CA LEU A 96 -13.12 -10.46 -8.15
C LEU A 96 -13.34 -11.62 -7.16
N GLU A 97 -12.27 -12.30 -6.77
CA GLU A 97 -12.29 -13.41 -5.81
C GLU A 97 -12.77 -12.97 -4.42
N ALA A 98 -12.38 -11.77 -3.99
CA ALA A 98 -12.84 -11.17 -2.74
C ALA A 98 -14.33 -10.76 -2.76
N GLY A 99 -14.99 -10.79 -3.92
CA GLY A 99 -16.41 -10.45 -4.05
C GLY A 99 -16.72 -8.97 -3.81
N VAL A 100 -15.73 -8.09 -4.04
CA VAL A 100 -15.83 -6.64 -3.78
C VAL A 100 -16.06 -5.81 -5.05
N VAL A 101 -16.57 -6.43 -6.13
CA VAL A 101 -16.70 -5.84 -7.46
C VAL A 101 -18.16 -5.84 -7.92
N ASP A 102 -18.64 -4.70 -8.43
CA ASP A 102 -19.96 -4.58 -9.06
C ASP A 102 -19.85 -4.64 -10.60
N HIS A 103 -18.78 -4.06 -11.16
CA HIS A 103 -18.57 -4.01 -12.61
C HIS A 103 -17.20 -4.53 -13.03
N ARG A 104 -17.17 -5.35 -14.08
CA ARG A 104 -15.94 -5.75 -14.77
C ARG A 104 -15.94 -5.14 -16.16
N VAL A 105 -14.95 -4.30 -16.46
CA VAL A 105 -14.90 -3.53 -17.72
C VAL A 105 -13.51 -3.54 -18.33
N THR A 106 -13.38 -3.45 -19.65
CA THR A 106 -12.08 -3.22 -20.29
C THR A 106 -11.55 -1.83 -19.93
N ALA A 107 -10.23 -1.61 -20.02
CA ALA A 107 -9.61 -0.31 -19.78
C ALA A 107 -10.23 0.78 -20.66
N ALA A 108 -10.47 0.48 -21.94
CA ALA A 108 -11.15 1.39 -22.87
C ALA A 108 -12.60 1.70 -22.46
N GLY A 109 -13.27 0.79 -21.74
CA GLY A 109 -14.64 0.94 -21.26
C GLY A 109 -14.79 1.76 -19.98
N VAL A 110 -13.72 1.97 -19.21
CA VAL A 110 -13.76 2.66 -17.91
C VAL A 110 -14.35 4.06 -18.04
N GLY A 111 -13.94 4.84 -19.05
CA GLY A 111 -14.43 6.21 -19.23
C GLY A 111 -15.95 6.28 -19.46
N ARG A 112 -16.48 5.35 -20.25
CA ARG A 112 -17.93 5.23 -20.48
C ARG A 112 -18.68 4.87 -19.20
N LEU A 113 -18.19 3.89 -18.45
CA LEU A 113 -18.78 3.49 -17.17
C LEU A 113 -18.84 4.67 -16.19
N LEU A 114 -17.75 5.42 -16.05
CA LEU A 114 -17.69 6.57 -15.17
C LEU A 114 -18.68 7.67 -15.58
N ALA A 115 -18.85 7.92 -16.89
CA ALA A 115 -19.82 8.88 -17.39
C ALA A 115 -21.27 8.47 -17.08
N GLU A 116 -21.60 7.18 -17.22
CA GLU A 116 -22.92 6.63 -16.88
C GLU A 116 -23.19 6.73 -15.36
N LEU A 117 -22.22 6.33 -14.53
CA LEU A 117 -22.35 6.38 -13.07
C LEU A 117 -22.45 7.81 -12.51
N ALA A 118 -21.74 8.77 -13.12
CA ALA A 118 -21.78 10.18 -12.71
C ALA A 118 -23.16 10.84 -12.88
N GLN A 119 -24.01 10.30 -13.76
CA GLN A 119 -25.36 10.80 -14.00
C GLN A 119 -26.41 10.16 -13.09
N ARG A 120 -26.04 9.12 -12.35
CA ARG A 120 -26.97 8.39 -11.48
C ARG A 120 -27.39 9.26 -10.29
N ARG A 121 -28.69 9.32 -10.01
CA ARG A 121 -29.18 9.86 -8.74
C ARG A 121 -28.84 8.87 -7.62
N VAL A 122 -28.18 9.37 -6.58
CA VAL A 122 -27.81 8.59 -5.41
C VAL A 122 -28.65 9.08 -4.24
N GLU A 123 -29.46 8.18 -3.69
CA GLU A 123 -30.14 8.43 -2.42
C GLU A 123 -29.14 8.19 -1.28
N VAL A 124 -28.90 9.23 -0.48
CA VAL A 124 -28.00 9.15 0.67
C VAL A 124 -28.82 8.66 1.86
N ALA A 125 -28.57 7.43 2.28
CA ALA A 125 -29.19 6.86 3.47
C ALA A 125 -28.33 7.16 4.71
N PRO A 126 -28.94 7.48 5.87
CA PRO A 126 -28.19 7.54 7.12
C PRO A 126 -27.57 6.17 7.41
N ARG A 127 -26.25 6.13 7.54
CA ARG A 127 -25.48 4.93 7.91
C ARG A 127 -24.80 5.11 9.25
N GLU A 128 -24.69 4.03 10.00
CA GLU A 128 -23.87 4.02 11.20
C GLU A 128 -22.39 4.25 10.86
N PRO A 129 -21.66 5.02 11.68
CA PRO A 129 -20.22 5.20 11.54
C PRO A 129 -19.48 3.87 11.71
N ASP A 130 -18.67 3.48 10.71
CA ASP A 130 -17.67 2.43 10.88
C ASP A 130 -16.46 3.03 11.60
N ARG A 131 -16.49 2.93 12.94
CA ARG A 131 -15.44 3.45 13.82
C ARG A 131 -14.05 2.93 13.48
N ARG A 132 -13.94 1.68 12.97
CA ARG A 132 -12.64 1.11 12.59
C ARG A 132 -12.14 1.79 11.33
N MET A 133 -12.97 1.85 10.28
CA MET A 133 -12.61 2.51 9.03
C MET A 133 -12.22 3.98 9.25
N GLU A 134 -12.94 4.69 10.11
CA GLU A 134 -12.66 6.09 10.46
C GLU A 134 -11.36 6.25 11.26
N LEU A 135 -11.05 5.32 12.16
CA LEU A 135 -9.75 5.29 12.83
C LEU A 135 -8.62 5.10 11.83
N GLU A 136 -8.73 4.12 10.93
CA GLU A 136 -7.72 3.84 9.91
C GLU A 136 -7.52 5.01 8.94
N ASN A 137 -8.61 5.72 8.61
CA ASN A 137 -8.54 6.94 7.80
C ASN A 137 -7.80 8.05 8.55
N ARG A 138 -8.08 8.27 9.84
CA ARG A 138 -7.37 9.25 10.66
C ARG A 138 -5.88 8.94 10.81
N ILE A 139 -5.52 7.67 10.99
CA ILE A 139 -4.11 7.25 11.04
C ILE A 139 -3.40 7.60 9.73
N ALA A 140 -4.01 7.28 8.58
CA ALA A 140 -3.45 7.62 7.28
C ALA A 140 -3.31 9.15 7.06
N MET A 141 -4.21 9.95 7.60
CA MET A 141 -4.17 11.42 7.53
C MET A 141 -3.20 12.07 8.54
N SER A 142 -2.65 11.32 9.49
CA SER A 142 -1.78 11.87 10.53
C SER A 142 -0.39 12.16 9.99
N SER A 143 0.14 13.37 10.20
CA SER A 143 1.42 13.80 9.61
C SER A 143 2.64 13.16 10.27
N HIS A 144 2.64 12.95 11.59
CA HIS A 144 3.70 12.27 12.33
C HIS A 144 3.15 11.70 13.64
N TYR A 145 3.69 10.55 14.08
CA TYR A 145 3.41 9.88 15.36
C TYR A 145 1.96 10.00 15.82
N VAL A 146 1.16 8.96 15.60
CA VAL A 146 -0.04 8.78 16.42
C VAL A 146 0.43 8.78 17.87
N GLU A 147 0.19 9.87 18.60
CA GLU A 147 0.34 9.88 20.05
C GLU A 147 -0.39 8.64 20.54
N ALA A 148 0.27 7.91 21.44
CA ALA A 148 -0.06 6.57 21.88
C ALA A 148 -1.41 6.41 22.60
N ALA A 149 -2.45 7.17 22.22
CA ALA A 149 -3.80 7.12 22.74
C ALA A 149 -4.50 5.77 22.50
N GLN A 150 -3.92 4.83 21.73
CA GLN A 150 -4.49 3.48 21.55
C GLN A 150 -3.47 2.34 21.59
N ALA A 151 -2.27 2.57 22.16
CA ALA A 151 -1.27 1.49 22.31
C ALA A 151 -1.78 0.32 23.18
N ASN A 152 -2.80 0.54 24.02
CA ASN A 152 -3.42 -0.47 24.87
C ASN A 152 -4.58 -1.26 24.21
N THR A 153 -4.90 -1.01 22.94
CA THR A 153 -6.03 -1.67 22.24
C THR A 153 -5.61 -2.53 21.05
N LEU A 154 -4.30 -2.61 20.80
CA LEU A 154 -3.73 -3.42 19.73
C LEU A 154 -3.68 -4.88 20.17
N GLY A 155 -3.97 -5.80 19.24
CA GLY A 155 -4.15 -7.22 19.55
C GLY A 155 -2.90 -7.92 20.07
N LYS A 156 -2.93 -9.25 20.09
CA LYS A 156 -1.81 -10.06 20.59
C LYS A 156 -0.51 -9.75 19.84
N GLN A 157 0.61 -9.72 20.53
CA GLN A 157 1.93 -9.64 19.89
C GLN A 157 2.14 -10.83 18.96
N SER A 158 2.52 -10.54 17.71
CA SER A 158 2.72 -11.56 16.68
C SER A 158 4.09 -12.25 16.75
N GLY A 159 5.07 -11.60 17.39
CA GLY A 159 6.49 -12.01 17.33
C GLY A 159 7.22 -11.52 16.08
N PHE A 160 6.53 -10.94 15.10
CA PHE A 160 7.16 -10.33 13.91
C PHE A 160 7.56 -8.88 14.17
N VAL A 161 8.49 -8.40 13.33
CA VAL A 161 8.99 -7.02 13.35
C VAL A 161 8.48 -6.29 12.11
N CYS A 162 8.18 -5.00 12.23
CA CYS A 162 7.76 -4.16 11.12
C CYS A 162 8.95 -3.86 10.20
N PRO A 163 8.87 -4.17 8.89
CA PRO A 163 9.94 -3.86 7.93
C PRO A 163 10.30 -2.37 7.84
N ASP A 164 9.34 -1.47 8.08
CA ASP A 164 9.54 -0.04 7.85
C ASP A 164 10.09 0.72 9.07
N CYS A 165 9.82 0.24 10.29
CA CYS A 165 10.21 0.95 11.51
C CYS A 165 10.92 0.08 12.56
N ASN A 166 11.14 -1.19 12.26
CA ASN A 166 11.78 -2.18 13.14
C ASN A 166 11.09 -2.36 14.51
N GLY A 167 9.85 -1.89 14.66
CA GLY A 167 9.04 -2.06 15.87
C GLY A 167 8.26 -3.37 15.85
N SER A 168 7.84 -3.86 17.02
CA SER A 168 7.03 -5.08 17.13
C SER A 168 5.68 -4.96 16.41
N LEU A 169 5.31 -6.01 15.68
CA LEU A 169 4.00 -6.14 15.06
C LEU A 169 3.01 -6.83 15.98
N MET A 170 1.79 -6.30 16.00
CA MET A 170 0.64 -6.85 16.70
C MET A 170 -0.34 -7.41 15.67
N GLU A 171 -0.98 -8.52 16.01
CA GLU A 171 -2.05 -9.11 15.20
C GLU A 171 -3.28 -8.20 15.25
N VAL A 172 -3.91 -8.03 14.09
CA VAL A 172 -5.19 -7.32 13.93
C VAL A 172 -6.24 -8.35 13.54
N ARG A 173 -7.52 -8.10 13.86
CA ARG A 173 -8.61 -9.00 13.45
C ARG A 173 -8.66 -9.13 11.93
N GLY A 174 -8.58 -10.38 11.46
CA GLY A 174 -8.37 -10.77 10.07
C GLY A 174 -6.89 -10.65 9.70
N SER A 175 -6.22 -11.80 9.48
CA SER A 175 -4.85 -12.10 8.98
C SER A 175 -3.81 -10.99 8.72
N GLY A 176 -3.87 -9.87 9.43
CA GLY A 176 -3.09 -8.66 9.19
C GLY A 176 -2.37 -8.21 10.46
N PHE A 177 -1.39 -7.34 10.26
CA PHE A 177 -0.44 -6.90 11.28
C PHE A 177 -0.37 -5.38 11.33
N ARG A 178 -0.12 -4.85 12.52
CA ARG A 178 0.07 -3.42 12.75
C ARG A 178 1.25 -3.15 13.68
N CYS A 179 2.06 -2.14 13.37
CA CYS A 179 3.09 -1.65 14.30
C CYS A 179 2.57 -0.49 15.17
N ARG A 180 3.30 -0.14 16.23
CA ARG A 180 2.92 0.95 17.14
C ARG A 180 2.90 2.34 16.49
N VAL A 181 3.67 2.54 15.42
CA VAL A 181 3.71 3.79 14.64
C VAL A 181 2.51 3.90 13.69
N GLY A 182 1.88 2.76 13.34
CA GLY A 182 0.68 2.70 12.52
C GLY A 182 0.84 2.01 11.17
N HIS A 183 2.04 1.54 10.80
CA HIS A 183 2.24 0.74 9.58
C HIS A 183 1.37 -0.52 9.61
N VAL A 184 0.74 -0.81 8.48
CA VAL A 184 -0.17 -1.96 8.31
C VAL A 184 0.42 -2.93 7.31
N TRP A 185 0.27 -4.22 7.57
CA TRP A 185 0.73 -5.27 6.67
C TRP A 185 -0.29 -6.39 6.58
N THR A 186 -0.64 -6.82 5.36
CA THR A 186 -1.24 -8.13 5.12
C THR A 186 -0.17 -9.22 5.30
N GLY A 187 -0.58 -10.46 5.55
CA GLY A 187 0.36 -11.58 5.65
C GLY A 187 1.21 -11.77 4.38
N GLU A 188 0.60 -11.62 3.21
CA GLU A 188 1.28 -11.72 1.92
C GLU A 188 2.29 -10.58 1.73
N ALA A 189 1.89 -9.33 1.99
CA ALA A 189 2.80 -8.19 1.90
C ALA A 189 3.98 -8.30 2.87
N LEU A 190 3.73 -8.76 4.10
CA LEU A 190 4.79 -8.98 5.09
C LEU A 190 5.76 -10.07 4.64
N ALA A 191 5.25 -11.18 4.11
CA ALA A 191 6.08 -12.25 3.57
C ALA A 191 6.95 -11.77 2.40
N GLN A 192 6.36 -11.00 1.48
CA GLN A 192 7.10 -10.41 0.35
C GLN A 192 8.20 -9.45 0.83
N ALA A 193 7.88 -8.57 1.78
CA ALA A 193 8.86 -7.64 2.34
C ALA A 193 10.08 -8.34 2.97
N ARG A 194 9.86 -9.52 3.59
CA ARG A 194 10.94 -10.35 4.14
C ARG A 194 11.76 -11.04 3.05
N THR A 195 11.12 -11.55 2.01
CA THR A 195 11.82 -12.05 0.82
C THR A 195 12.73 -10.99 0.21
N ASP A 196 12.22 -9.76 0.08
CA ASP A 196 12.98 -8.66 -0.49
C ASP A 196 14.16 -8.26 0.42
N GLU A 197 13.97 -8.28 1.74
CA GLU A 197 15.04 -8.00 2.71
C GLU A 197 16.18 -9.02 2.63
N VAL A 198 15.85 -10.32 2.61
CA VAL A 198 16.84 -11.39 2.45
C VAL A 198 17.59 -11.23 1.12
N SER A 199 16.85 -10.97 0.05
CA SER A 199 17.44 -10.77 -1.28
C SER A 199 18.40 -9.59 -1.31
N ARG A 200 18.03 -8.46 -0.69
CA ARG A 200 18.91 -7.29 -0.56
C ARG A 200 20.17 -7.61 0.25
N ALA A 201 20.03 -8.33 1.37
CA ALA A 201 21.18 -8.72 2.19
C ALA A 201 22.18 -9.59 1.42
N MET A 202 21.67 -10.55 0.63
CA MET A 202 22.50 -11.39 -0.24
C MET A 202 23.25 -10.56 -1.28
N TRP A 203 22.57 -9.61 -1.94
CA TRP A 203 23.21 -8.71 -2.91
C TRP A 203 24.30 -7.83 -2.28
N ILE A 204 24.05 -7.30 -1.08
CA ILE A 204 25.04 -6.51 -0.35
C ILE A 204 26.26 -7.37 0.00
N ALA A 205 26.06 -8.61 0.46
CA ALA A 205 27.14 -9.54 0.78
C ALA A 205 27.97 -9.88 -0.46
N LEU A 206 27.33 -10.23 -1.58
CA LEU A 206 28.00 -10.55 -2.83
C LEU A 206 28.82 -9.37 -3.35
N ARG A 207 28.23 -8.17 -3.39
CA ARG A 207 28.92 -6.94 -3.80
C ARG A 207 30.15 -6.67 -2.93
N SER A 208 29.98 -6.74 -1.61
CA SER A 208 31.06 -6.49 -0.65
C SER A 208 32.22 -7.50 -0.80
N LEU A 209 31.91 -8.79 -1.03
CA LEU A 209 32.91 -9.82 -1.30
C LEU A 209 33.65 -9.59 -2.62
N ALA A 210 32.93 -9.20 -3.68
CA ALA A 210 33.52 -8.89 -4.98
C ALA A 210 34.46 -7.67 -4.91
N GLU A 211 34.05 -6.62 -4.21
CA GLU A 211 34.86 -5.42 -3.96
C GLU A 211 36.12 -5.76 -3.14
N LYS A 212 35.98 -6.56 -2.08
CA LYS A 212 37.12 -7.05 -1.28
C LYS A 212 38.10 -7.85 -2.12
N ALA A 213 37.62 -8.79 -2.95
CA ALA A 213 38.47 -9.60 -3.81
C ALA A 213 39.24 -8.74 -4.83
N LYS A 214 38.58 -7.74 -5.43
CA LYS A 214 39.22 -6.78 -6.34
C LYS A 214 40.30 -5.96 -5.63
N LEU A 215 40.03 -5.49 -4.42
CA LEU A 215 41.00 -4.73 -3.62
C LEU A 215 42.22 -5.58 -3.23
N CYS A 216 42.01 -6.80 -2.74
CA CYS A 216 43.09 -7.71 -2.40
C CYS A 216 44.00 -8.00 -3.60
N ARG A 217 43.43 -8.23 -4.80
CA ARG A 217 44.21 -8.41 -6.04
C ARG A 217 45.02 -7.15 -6.39
N LYS A 218 44.42 -5.96 -6.27
CA LYS A 218 45.11 -4.70 -6.53
C LYS A 218 46.28 -4.47 -5.56
N LEU A 219 46.08 -4.74 -4.28
CA LEU A 219 47.14 -4.64 -3.27
C LEU A 219 48.26 -5.64 -3.54
N ALA A 220 47.93 -6.90 -3.84
CA ALA A 220 48.93 -7.92 -4.18
C ALA A 220 49.77 -7.53 -5.40
N ALA A 221 49.18 -6.93 -6.43
CA ALA A 221 49.89 -6.47 -7.62
C ALA A 221 50.77 -5.23 -7.39
N ALA A 222 50.49 -4.44 -6.34
CA ALA A 222 51.25 -3.24 -5.98
C ALA A 222 52.47 -3.55 -5.09
N VAL A 223 52.62 -4.79 -4.61
CA VAL A 223 53.80 -5.22 -3.85
C VAL A 223 54.95 -5.46 -4.83
N THR A 224 55.97 -4.62 -4.77
CA THR A 224 57.28 -4.91 -5.40
C THR A 224 57.97 -6.07 -4.68
N PRO A 225 58.82 -6.86 -5.36
CA PRO A 225 59.65 -7.85 -4.68
C PRO A 225 60.45 -7.17 -3.56
N GLY A 226 60.30 -7.64 -2.33
CA GLY A 226 61.06 -7.12 -1.20
C GLY A 226 62.53 -7.54 -1.29
N ALA A 227 63.43 -6.75 -0.68
CA ALA A 227 64.88 -6.96 -0.61
C ALA A 227 65.35 -8.29 0.04
N LEU A 228 64.42 -9.20 0.36
CA LEU A 228 64.69 -10.55 0.85
C LEU A 228 64.79 -11.60 -0.28
N LEU A 229 64.49 -11.23 -1.54
CA LEU A 229 64.72 -12.08 -2.72
C LEU A 229 66.13 -11.92 -3.31
N ASP A 230 66.91 -10.95 -2.85
CA ASP A 230 68.29 -10.65 -3.30
C ASP A 230 69.39 -11.19 -2.34
N ARG A 231 69.09 -12.21 -1.52
CA ARG A 231 70.07 -12.85 -0.62
C ARG A 231 70.24 -14.34 -0.91
#